data_AF-A0AAV2PNQ2-F1
#
_entry.id   AF-A0AAV2PNQ2-F1
#
_cell.length_a   1.000
_cell.length_b   1.000
_cell.length_c   1.000
_cell.angle_alpha   90.00
_cell.angle_beta   90.00
_cell.angle_gamma   90.00
#
_symmetry.space_group_name_H-M   'P 1'
#
loop_
_entity.id
_entity.type
_entity.pdbx_description
1 polymer ?
#
loop_
_entity_poly.entity_id
_entity_poly.type
_entity_poly.pdbx_seq_one_letter_code
_entity_poly.pdbx_strand_id
1 'polypeptide(L)'
;GIGKVLKHKLQVMQNKMMRFILDLDSRAHIGHKEFSKTGFLNVETRVKQLKLGHVIKIINKTCPYYLLTNFHKLSEFEDRIVTRDKANNFFKPRVSTDTFTYTAINDYNDLPNKIKEIQNEITFKKTLKKHLLSEAGKVDLKLYMYY
;
A
#
# COMPACT_ATOMS: atom_id res chain seq x y z
N GLY A 1 1.36 -5.89 12.50
CA GLY A 1 1.44 -4.48 12.05
C GLY A 1 2.03 -3.59 13.14
N ILE A 2 2.19 -2.29 12.89
CA ILE A 2 2.64 -1.32 13.93
C ILE A 2 1.51 -1.14 14.96
N GLY A 3 1.82 -1.25 16.26
CA GLY A 3 0.84 -1.05 17.32
C GLY A 3 0.23 0.37 17.33
N LYS A 4 -1.01 0.51 17.80
CA LYS A 4 -1.78 1.77 17.75
C LYS A 4 -1.03 2.97 18.36
N VAL A 5 -0.38 2.75 19.50
CA VAL A 5 0.41 3.79 20.19
C VAL A 5 1.58 4.27 19.33
N LEU A 6 2.34 3.34 18.74
CA LEU A 6 3.47 3.68 17.90
C LEU A 6 3.03 4.33 16.58
N LYS A 7 1.94 3.85 15.97
CA LYS A 7 1.32 4.48 14.78
C LYS A 7 0.99 5.94 15.07
N HIS A 8 0.37 6.23 16.21
CA HIS A 8 0.04 7.60 16.61
C HIS A 8 1.29 8.47 16.79
N LYS A 9 2.31 7.98 17.51
CA LYS A 9 3.57 8.71 17.70
C LYS A 9 4.27 9.02 16.38
N LEU A 10 4.31 8.07 15.45
CA LEU A 10 4.88 8.27 14.11
C LEU A 10 4.10 9.32 13.31
N GLN A 11 2.77 9.31 13.38
CA GLN A 11 1.94 10.30 12.69
C GLN A 11 2.17 11.72 13.27
N VAL A 12 2.26 11.84 14.60
CA VAL A 12 2.56 13.13 15.26
C VAL A 12 3.94 13.66 14.82
N MET A 13 4.95 12.79 14.82
CA MET A 13 6.30 13.16 14.38
C MET A 13 6.31 13.56 12.91
N GLN A 14 5.66 12.79 12.04
CA GLN A 14 5.54 13.11 10.62
C GLN A 14 4.85 14.46 10.42
N ASN A 15 3.75 14.73 11.12
CA ASN A 15 3.04 16.01 11.01
C ASN A 15 3.92 17.19 11.43
N LYS A 16 4.76 17.04 12.48
CA LYS A 16 5.74 18.06 12.87
C LYS A 16 6.77 18.32 11.76
N MET A 17 7.33 17.26 11.17
CA MET A 17 8.26 17.39 10.05
C MET A 17 7.61 18.05 8.84
N MET A 18 6.37 17.69 8.53
CA MET A 18 5.62 18.25 7.42
C MET A 18 5.39 19.75 7.57
N ARG A 19 5.05 20.22 8.78
CA ARG A 19 4.91 21.66 9.07
C ARG A 19 6.23 22.39 8.86
N PHE A 20 7.32 21.81 9.35
CA PHE A 20 8.66 22.39 9.16
C PHE A 20 9.04 22.49 7.68
N ILE A 21 8.86 21.40 6.90
CA ILE A 21 9.20 21.36 5.46
C ILE A 21 8.37 22.35 4.64
N LEU A 22 7.11 22.56 5.01
CA LEU A 22 6.18 23.41 4.28
C LEU A 22 6.07 24.83 4.84
N ASP A 23 6.87 25.17 5.85
CA ASP A 23 6.84 26.44 6.58
C ASP A 23 5.42 26.82 7.04
N LEU A 24 4.76 25.88 7.73
CA LEU A 24 3.41 26.04 8.26
C LEU A 24 3.42 26.35 9.75
N ASP A 25 2.37 27.02 10.23
CA ASP A 25 2.16 27.22 11.67
C ASP A 25 2.17 25.90 12.44
N SER A 26 2.62 25.96 13.70
CA SER A 26 2.73 24.83 14.63
C SER A 26 1.43 24.00 14.78
N ARG A 27 0.26 24.64 14.60
CA ARG A 27 -1.07 24.01 14.70
C ARG A 27 -1.75 23.80 13.36
N ALA A 28 -1.10 24.14 12.24
CA ALA A 28 -1.66 23.93 10.91
C ALA A 28 -2.07 22.47 10.71
N HIS A 29 -3.23 22.27 10.07
CA HIS A 29 -3.73 20.96 9.71
C HIS A 29 -2.82 20.33 8.65
N ILE A 30 -2.52 19.04 8.80
CA ILE A 30 -1.73 18.26 7.84
C ILE A 30 -2.62 17.14 7.30
N GLY A 31 -3.06 17.29 6.06
CA GLY A 31 -3.89 16.33 5.34
C GLY A 31 -3.30 15.98 3.98
N HIS A 32 -4.13 15.43 3.09
CA HIS A 32 -3.70 15.00 1.76
C HIS A 32 -3.01 16.11 0.94
N LYS A 33 -3.45 17.36 1.05
CA LYS A 33 -2.88 18.50 0.30
C LYS A 33 -1.40 18.68 0.62
N GLU A 34 -1.05 18.65 1.90
CA GLU A 34 0.33 18.81 2.38
C GLU A 34 1.19 17.60 1.98
N PHE A 35 0.65 16.39 2.10
CA PHE A 35 1.31 15.16 1.66
C PHE A 35 1.58 15.15 0.15
N SER A 36 0.64 15.61 -0.66
CA SER A 36 0.79 15.72 -2.12
C SER A 36 1.84 16.75 -2.52
N LYS A 37 1.91 17.91 -1.85
CA LYS A 37 2.93 18.95 -2.11
C LYS A 37 4.35 18.44 -1.88
N THR A 38 4.57 17.71 -0.80
CA THR A 38 5.89 17.16 -0.45
C THR A 38 6.17 15.82 -1.15
N GLY A 39 5.14 15.20 -1.71
CA GLY A 39 5.19 13.83 -2.20
C GLY A 39 5.38 12.79 -1.10
N PHE A 40 5.04 13.07 0.17
CA PHE A 40 5.11 12.09 1.25
C PHE A 40 3.81 11.26 1.30
N LEU A 41 3.92 10.01 1.77
CA LEU A 41 2.77 9.21 2.13
C LEU A 41 2.54 9.31 3.63
N ASN A 42 1.27 9.29 4.08
CA ASN A 42 0.99 9.15 5.51
C ASN A 42 1.50 7.79 6.03
N VAL A 43 1.60 7.63 7.36
CA VAL A 43 2.22 6.43 7.97
C VAL A 43 1.59 5.14 7.45
N GLU A 44 0.27 5.09 7.35
CA GLU A 44 -0.47 3.88 6.95
C GLU A 44 -0.26 3.51 5.48
N THR A 45 -0.41 4.48 4.57
CA THR A 45 -0.16 4.26 3.15
C THR A 45 1.31 3.98 2.87
N ARG A 46 2.23 4.53 3.67
CA ARG A 46 3.66 4.20 3.59
C ARG A 46 3.94 2.75 3.99
N VAL A 47 3.32 2.23 5.04
CA VAL A 47 3.42 0.81 5.42
C VAL A 47 2.86 -0.07 4.31
N LYS A 48 1.72 0.29 3.72
CA LYS A 48 1.15 -0.41 2.55
C LYS A 48 2.12 -0.41 1.36
N GLN A 49 2.75 0.72 1.05
CA GLN A 49 3.75 0.81 -0.01
C GLN A 49 4.96 -0.11 0.23
N LEU A 50 5.50 -0.13 1.45
CA LEU A 50 6.63 -0.98 1.82
C LEU A 50 6.28 -2.47 1.67
N LYS A 51 5.11 -2.86 2.19
CA LYS A 51 4.58 -4.23 2.10
C LYS A 51 4.44 -4.68 0.65
N LEU A 52 3.81 -3.87 -0.20
CA LEU A 52 3.66 -4.17 -1.64
C LEU A 52 4.99 -4.15 -2.40
N GLY A 53 5.97 -3.35 -1.93
CA GLY A 53 7.34 -3.41 -2.42
C GLY A 53 8.04 -4.75 -2.18
N HIS A 54 7.65 -5.49 -1.13
CA HIS A 54 8.10 -6.88 -0.97
C HIS A 54 7.35 -7.84 -1.92
N VAL A 55 6.05 -7.63 -2.14
CA VAL A 55 5.26 -8.47 -3.05
C VAL A 55 5.83 -8.45 -4.48
N ILE A 56 6.27 -7.31 -4.99
CA ILE A 56 6.90 -7.27 -6.33
C ILE A 56 8.22 -8.06 -6.39
N LYS A 57 8.99 -8.10 -5.29
CA LYS A 57 10.20 -8.94 -5.20
C LYS A 57 9.87 -10.42 -5.17
N ILE A 58 8.77 -10.79 -4.51
CA ILE A 58 8.25 -12.17 -4.48
C ILE A 58 7.83 -12.59 -5.89
N ILE A 59 7.09 -11.73 -6.61
CA ILE A 59 6.70 -11.97 -8.01
C ILE A 59 7.93 -12.16 -8.89
N ASN A 60 8.95 -11.30 -8.72
CA ASN A 60 10.18 -11.34 -9.49
C ASN A 60 11.16 -12.43 -9.02
N LYS A 61 10.80 -13.22 -8.00
CA LYS A 61 11.65 -14.26 -7.39
C LYS A 61 13.01 -13.75 -6.91
N THR A 62 13.12 -12.48 -6.53
CA THR A 62 14.34 -11.85 -5.98
C THR A 62 14.34 -11.77 -4.45
N CYS A 63 13.38 -12.43 -3.80
CA CYS A 63 13.29 -12.54 -2.35
C CYS A 63 13.89 -13.87 -1.84
N PRO A 64 14.13 -14.01 -0.52
CA PRO A 64 14.43 -15.29 0.09
C PRO A 64 13.38 -16.37 -0.24
N TYR A 65 13.83 -17.60 -0.48
CA TYR A 65 13.00 -18.70 -0.97
C TYR A 65 11.77 -18.99 -0.09
N TYR A 66 11.93 -18.92 1.23
CA TYR A 66 10.85 -19.19 2.20
C TYR A 66 9.64 -18.23 2.08
N LEU A 67 9.81 -17.07 1.44
CA LEU A 67 8.69 -16.14 1.21
C LEU A 67 7.83 -16.55 0.02
N LEU A 68 8.38 -17.29 -0.95
CA LEU A 68 7.66 -17.70 -2.16
C LEU A 68 6.56 -18.71 -1.85
N THR A 69 6.77 -19.56 -0.84
CA THR A 69 5.89 -20.69 -0.49
C THR A 69 4.47 -20.29 -0.10
N ASN A 70 4.25 -19.02 0.23
CA ASN A 70 2.97 -18.53 0.71
C ASN A 70 2.22 -17.66 -0.34
N PHE A 71 2.80 -17.46 -1.53
CA PHE A 71 2.26 -16.59 -2.56
C PHE A 71 2.01 -17.38 -3.85
N HIS A 72 0.77 -17.85 -4.00
CA HIS A 72 0.32 -18.59 -5.19
C HIS A 72 -0.63 -17.74 -6.00
N LYS A 73 -0.38 -17.59 -7.30
CA LYS A 73 -1.30 -16.86 -8.18
C LYS A 73 -2.56 -17.69 -8.42
N LEU A 74 -3.69 -17.02 -8.60
CA LEU A 74 -4.94 -17.72 -8.94
C LEU A 74 -4.85 -18.46 -10.27
N SER A 75 -4.07 -17.94 -11.23
CA SER A 75 -3.83 -18.57 -12.53
C SER A 75 -3.02 -19.87 -12.48
N GLU A 76 -2.36 -20.17 -11.35
CA GLU A 76 -1.57 -21.40 -11.18
C GLU A 76 -2.45 -22.59 -10.79
N PHE A 77 -3.73 -22.38 -10.49
CA PHE A 77 -4.68 -23.44 -10.13
C PHE A 77 -5.56 -23.79 -11.32
N GLU A 78 -5.39 -25.00 -11.85
CA GLU A 78 -6.10 -25.49 -13.04
C GLU A 78 -7.63 -25.57 -12.85
N ASP A 79 -8.09 -25.83 -11.62
CA ASP A 79 -9.52 -26.00 -11.32
C ASP A 79 -10.33 -24.70 -11.19
N ARG A 80 -9.71 -23.53 -11.41
CA ARG A 80 -10.37 -22.24 -11.21
C ARG A 80 -10.59 -21.51 -12.53
N ILE A 81 -11.86 -21.19 -12.81
CA ILE A 81 -12.23 -20.23 -13.83
C ILE A 81 -11.81 -18.84 -13.34
N VAL A 82 -10.67 -18.35 -13.81
CA VAL A 82 -10.16 -17.02 -13.47
C VAL A 82 -10.60 -16.03 -14.54
N THR A 83 -11.41 -15.05 -14.16
CA THR A 83 -11.73 -13.93 -15.05
C THR A 83 -10.48 -13.09 -15.29
N ARG A 84 -10.41 -12.42 -16.45
CA ARG A 84 -9.27 -11.56 -16.81
C ARG A 84 -8.93 -10.53 -15.72
N ASP A 85 -9.94 -10.07 -14.99
CA ASP A 85 -9.79 -9.10 -13.90
C ASP A 85 -9.07 -9.67 -12.65
N LYS A 86 -9.13 -10.99 -12.44
CA LYS A 86 -8.51 -11.68 -11.29
C LYS A 86 -7.27 -12.49 -11.66
N ALA A 87 -6.86 -12.48 -12.92
CA ALA A 87 -5.72 -13.26 -13.43
C ALA A 87 -4.43 -13.01 -12.63
N ASN A 88 -4.20 -11.76 -12.25
CA ASN A 88 -3.01 -11.36 -11.49
C ASN A 88 -3.17 -11.44 -9.97
N ASN A 89 -4.31 -11.90 -9.45
CA ASN A 89 -4.51 -11.96 -8.00
C ASN A 89 -3.82 -13.18 -7.39
N PHE A 90 -3.43 -13.03 -6.13
CA PHE A 90 -2.97 -14.13 -5.31
C PHE A 90 -4.14 -14.83 -4.61
N PHE A 91 -3.97 -16.12 -4.34
CA PHE A 91 -4.85 -16.86 -3.46
C PHE A 91 -4.80 -16.27 -2.04
N LYS A 92 -5.95 -15.82 -1.54
CA LYS A 92 -6.06 -15.26 -0.20
C LYS A 92 -6.21 -16.39 0.84
N PRO A 93 -5.27 -16.53 1.80
CA PRO A 93 -5.40 -17.50 2.88
C PRO A 93 -6.68 -17.29 3.69
N ARG A 94 -7.28 -18.37 4.19
CA ARG A 94 -8.48 -18.33 5.04
C ARG A 94 -8.19 -18.16 6.53
N VAL A 95 -6.93 -18.31 6.94
CA VAL A 95 -6.46 -18.27 8.32
C VAL A 95 -5.39 -17.19 8.51
N SER A 96 -5.15 -16.80 9.76
CA SER A 96 -4.05 -15.90 10.17
C SER A 96 -4.08 -14.53 9.49
N THR A 97 -5.18 -13.80 9.71
CA THR A 97 -5.52 -12.54 9.04
C THR A 97 -4.63 -11.34 9.42
N ASP A 98 -3.79 -11.49 10.43
CA ASP A 98 -2.86 -10.49 10.94
C ASP A 98 -1.42 -10.67 10.44
N THR A 99 -1.17 -11.73 9.65
CA THR A 99 0.15 -12.04 9.10
C THR A 99 0.54 -11.13 7.95
N PHE A 100 1.85 -11.06 7.69
CA PHE A 100 2.39 -10.38 6.50
C PHE A 100 1.75 -10.91 5.22
N THR A 101 1.75 -12.24 5.02
CA THR A 101 1.22 -12.88 3.82
C THR A 101 -0.22 -12.47 3.56
N TYR A 102 -1.11 -12.65 4.55
CA TYR A 102 -2.52 -12.33 4.38
C TYR A 102 -2.73 -10.86 4.06
N THR A 103 -2.14 -9.96 4.85
CA THR A 103 -2.35 -8.52 4.67
C THR A 103 -1.69 -7.99 3.40
N ALA A 104 -0.59 -8.59 2.94
CA ALA A 104 0.09 -8.22 1.70
C ALA A 104 -0.72 -8.67 0.48
N ILE A 105 -1.23 -9.90 0.50
CA ILE A 105 -2.11 -10.43 -0.55
C ILE A 105 -3.39 -9.63 -0.64
N ASN A 106 -4.02 -9.29 0.51
CA ASN A 106 -5.20 -8.46 0.52
C ASN A 106 -4.94 -7.10 -0.16
N ASP A 107 -3.92 -6.39 0.31
CA ASP A 107 -3.56 -5.08 -0.25
C ASP A 107 -3.16 -5.14 -1.72
N TYR A 108 -2.51 -6.22 -2.17
CA TYR A 108 -2.10 -6.41 -3.55
C TYR A 108 -3.31 -6.69 -4.43
N ASN A 109 -4.20 -7.59 -4.01
CA ASN A 109 -5.40 -7.96 -4.75
C ASN A 109 -6.35 -6.77 -4.95
N ASP A 110 -6.37 -5.81 -4.02
CA ASP A 110 -7.14 -4.57 -4.13
C ASP A 110 -6.55 -3.57 -5.17
N LEU A 111 -5.33 -3.79 -5.67
CA LEU A 111 -4.71 -2.89 -6.66
C LEU A 111 -5.35 -3.05 -8.05
N PRO A 112 -5.39 -1.95 -8.85
CA PRO A 112 -5.73 -2.04 -10.27
C PRO A 112 -4.76 -2.93 -11.06
N ASN A 113 -5.28 -3.69 -12.03
CA ASN A 113 -4.47 -4.56 -12.88
C ASN A 113 -3.33 -3.84 -13.62
N LYS A 114 -3.56 -2.58 -14.04
CA LYS A 114 -2.53 -1.71 -14.64
C LYS A 114 -1.28 -1.56 -13.77
N ILE A 115 -1.41 -1.62 -12.44
CA ILE A 115 -0.27 -1.53 -11.51
C ILE A 115 0.34 -2.92 -11.29
N LYS A 116 -0.49 -3.96 -11.20
CA LYS A 116 -0.05 -5.36 -10.99
C LYS A 116 0.80 -5.90 -12.15
N GLU A 117 0.54 -5.45 -13.37
CA GLU A 117 1.26 -5.87 -14.58
C GLU A 117 2.70 -5.34 -14.66
N ILE A 118 3.06 -4.33 -13.86
CA ILE A 118 4.40 -3.72 -13.89
C ILE A 118 5.43 -4.67 -13.25
N GLN A 119 6.37 -5.17 -14.05
CA GLN A 119 7.44 -6.07 -13.58
C GLN A 119 8.63 -5.31 -12.97
N ASN A 120 8.95 -4.12 -13.50
CA ASN A 120 10.09 -3.35 -13.03
C ASN A 120 9.81 -2.76 -11.64
N GLU A 121 10.65 -3.12 -10.65
CA GLU A 121 10.46 -2.72 -9.24
C GLU A 121 10.47 -1.19 -9.05
N ILE A 122 11.33 -0.47 -9.78
CA ILE A 122 11.46 0.99 -9.65
C ILE A 122 10.19 1.66 -10.19
N THR A 123 9.76 1.26 -11.39
CA THR A 123 8.53 1.78 -12.00
C THR A 123 7.31 1.42 -11.15
N PHE A 124 7.24 0.19 -10.64
CA PHE A 124 6.17 -0.25 -9.74
C PHE A 124 6.09 0.64 -8.50
N LYS A 125 7.21 0.87 -7.80
CA LYS A 125 7.25 1.72 -6.59
C LYS A 125 6.79 3.15 -6.87
N LYS A 126 7.20 3.74 -8.00
CA LYS A 126 6.81 5.09 -8.41
C LYS A 126 5.32 5.17 -8.71
N THR A 127 4.80 4.26 -9.52
CA THR A 127 3.38 4.22 -9.90
C THR A 127 2.49 3.91 -8.70
N LEU A 128 2.89 2.96 -7.86
CA LEU A 128 2.17 2.62 -6.63
C LEU A 128 2.09 3.83 -5.70
N LYS A 129 3.17 4.59 -5.52
CA LYS A 129 3.17 5.81 -4.69
C LYS A 129 2.13 6.82 -5.18
N LYS A 130 2.10 7.07 -6.49
CA LYS A 130 1.13 7.98 -7.12
C LYS A 130 -0.31 7.49 -6.90
N HIS A 131 -0.55 6.19 -7.06
CA HIS A 131 -1.86 5.60 -6.83
C HIS A 131 -2.32 5.74 -5.37
N LEU A 132 -1.45 5.42 -4.40
CA LEU A 132 -1.75 5.55 -2.97
C LEU A 132 -2.02 7.00 -2.55
N LEU A 133 -1.29 7.97 -3.14
CA LEU A 133 -1.60 9.39 -2.95
C LEU A 133 -2.99 9.73 -3.47
N SER A 134 -3.31 9.34 -4.72
CA SER A 134 -4.61 9.62 -5.33
C SER A 134 -5.78 9.00 -4.54
N GLU A 135 -5.62 7.76 -4.07
CA GLU A 135 -6.59 7.08 -3.22
C GLU A 135 -6.83 7.82 -1.90
N ALA A 136 -5.75 8.23 -1.22
CA ALA A 136 -5.86 8.99 0.03
C ALA A 136 -6.62 10.31 -0.15
N GLY A 137 -6.41 11.02 -1.28
CA GLY A 137 -7.13 12.25 -1.58
C GLY A 137 -8.63 12.07 -1.74
N LYS A 138 -9.08 10.94 -2.32
CA LYS A 138 -10.52 10.63 -2.43
C LYS A 138 -11.16 10.38 -1.06
N VAL A 139 -10.43 9.73 -0.15
CA VAL A 139 -10.91 9.48 1.22
C VAL A 139 -11.06 10.78 1.99
N ASP A 140 -10.06 11.66 1.92
CA ASP A 140 -10.11 12.98 2.55
C ASP A 140 -11.29 13.80 2.02
N LEU A 141 -11.49 13.87 0.69
CA LEU A 141 -12.64 14.57 0.09
C LEU A 141 -13.98 14.03 0.57
N LYS A 142 -14.12 12.69 0.66
CA LYS A 142 -15.34 12.05 1.15
C LYS A 142 -15.64 12.45 2.59
N LEU A 143 -14.62 12.62 3.44
CA LEU A 143 -14.80 13.03 4.84
C LEU A 143 -15.43 14.43 4.95
N TYR A 144 -15.06 15.36 4.07
CA TYR A 144 -15.58 16.73 4.06
C TYR A 144 -16.99 16.87 3.48
N MET A 145 -17.50 15.88 2.75
CA MET A 145 -18.87 15.93 2.19
C MET A 145 -19.98 15.67 3.20
N TYR A 146 -19.65 15.15 4.41
CA TYR A 146 -20.63 14.83 5.46
C TYR A 146 -20.68 15.88 6.59
N TYR A 147 -20.01 17.02 6.41
CA TYR A 147 -20.03 18.18 7.30
C TYR A 147 -20.47 19.41 6.51
#